data_AF-A0A135W9G2-F1
#
_entry.id   AF-A0A135W9G2-F1
#
_cell.length_a   1.000
_cell.length_b   1.000
_cell.length_c   1.000
_cell.angle_alpha   90.00
_cell.angle_beta   90.00
_cell.angle_gamma   90.00
#
_symmetry.space_group_name_H-M   'P 1'
#
loop_
_entity.id
_entity.type
_entity.pdbx_description
1 polymer ?
#
loop_
_entity_poly.entity_id
_entity_poly.type
_entity_poly.pdbx_seq_one_letter_code
_entity_poly.pdbx_strand_id
1 'polypeptide(L)'
;MKVFNFFKKKDSPVAEKKVTVPDVPTHPFLERCEYLKNEFGLIIPEVYKTFFTRHKVAETNYFYSIFWEERRHDDYELIFYTEDFVRYVINRFDETFGDEADYELLQEILENGECEFVHRENKFSADHMDLSFLDACYEERGRNQEDLMIVLELSSDCGGGEYLILTSDKKGYSGGCYHGMDDKIEHQGHTIYYRILNHYRLVSDRILNKI
;
A
#
# COMPACT_ATOMS: atom_id res chain seq x y z
N MET A 1 4.88 -71.20 51.96
CA MET A 1 3.91 -71.20 50.83
C MET A 1 3.05 -69.95 50.93
N LYS A 2 2.85 -69.26 49.80
CA LYS A 2 1.87 -68.18 49.47
C LYS A 2 2.02 -66.88 50.29
N VAL A 3 2.79 -65.88 49.85
CA VAL A 3 2.58 -64.93 48.73
C VAL A 3 1.19 -64.30 48.78
N PHE A 4 1.09 -62.99 49.04
CA PHE A 4 0.37 -61.99 48.22
C PHE A 4 0.70 -60.57 48.72
N ASN A 5 1.57 -59.89 47.96
CA ASN A 5 1.71 -58.44 47.96
C ASN A 5 0.47 -57.84 47.29
N PHE A 6 -0.14 -56.83 47.91
CA PHE A 6 -1.26 -56.11 47.29
C PHE A 6 -1.05 -54.58 47.30
N PHE A 7 -1.14 -54.05 46.08
CA PHE A 7 -1.36 -52.66 45.66
C PHE A 7 -0.20 -51.65 45.77
N LYS A 8 0.66 -51.68 44.75
CA LYS A 8 1.25 -50.47 44.16
C LYS A 8 0.13 -49.67 43.47
N LYS A 9 -0.06 -48.41 43.85
CA LYS A 9 -0.81 -47.43 43.06
C LYS A 9 -0.12 -47.28 41.71
N LYS A 10 -0.90 -47.43 40.64
CA LYS A 10 -0.48 -47.19 39.26
C LYS A 10 -1.02 -45.81 38.91
N ASP A 11 -0.16 -44.81 38.88
CA ASP A 11 -0.51 -43.51 38.33
C ASP A 11 -0.76 -43.68 36.83
N SER A 12 -2.01 -43.55 36.43
CA SER A 12 -2.39 -43.43 35.03
C SER A 12 -1.98 -42.04 34.54
N PRO A 13 -1.18 -41.91 33.48
CA PRO A 13 -1.00 -40.61 32.85
C PRO A 13 -2.34 -40.24 32.21
N VAL A 14 -2.92 -39.14 32.67
CA VAL A 14 -4.05 -38.47 32.02
C VAL A 14 -3.55 -38.09 30.63
N ALA A 15 -4.09 -38.74 29.60
CA ALA A 15 -3.82 -38.38 28.23
C ALA A 15 -4.30 -36.94 28.02
N GLU A 16 -3.36 -36.02 27.83
CA GLU A 16 -3.64 -34.69 27.30
C GLU A 16 -4.31 -34.88 25.94
N LYS A 17 -5.63 -34.75 25.89
CA LYS A 17 -6.34 -34.55 24.63
C LYS A 17 -5.79 -33.26 24.05
N LYS A 18 -4.86 -33.36 23.09
CA LYS A 18 -4.57 -32.29 22.15
C LYS A 18 -5.90 -31.88 21.55
N VAL A 19 -6.42 -30.75 21.98
CA VAL A 19 -7.52 -30.07 21.30
C VAL A 19 -6.91 -29.64 19.97
N THR A 20 -7.12 -30.43 18.92
CA THR A 20 -6.93 -29.97 17.55
C THR A 20 -7.90 -28.82 17.38
N VAL A 21 -7.36 -27.61 17.41
CA VAL A 21 -8.07 -26.41 16.96
C VAL A 21 -8.59 -26.75 15.56
N PRO A 22 -9.91 -26.63 15.30
CA PRO A 22 -10.44 -26.91 13.98
C PRO A 22 -9.70 -26.03 12.97
N ASP A 23 -9.24 -26.65 11.89
CA ASP A 23 -8.60 -25.98 10.77
C ASP A 23 -9.65 -25.05 10.15
N VAL A 24 -9.67 -23.80 10.59
CA VAL A 24 -10.58 -22.80 10.07
C VAL A 24 -10.10 -22.50 8.67
N PRO A 25 -10.91 -22.75 7.62
CA PRO A 25 -10.49 -22.47 6.26
C PRO A 25 -10.07 -21.00 6.17
N THR A 26 -8.83 -20.76 5.75
CA THR A 26 -8.34 -19.42 5.45
C THR A 26 -9.28 -18.79 4.44
N HIS A 27 -9.75 -17.57 4.70
CA HIS A 27 -10.61 -16.88 3.74
C HIS A 27 -9.81 -16.67 2.43
N PRO A 28 -10.37 -16.98 1.23
CA PRO A 28 -9.63 -16.92 -0.04
C PRO A 28 -8.88 -15.59 -0.26
N PHE A 29 -9.47 -14.50 0.23
CA PHE A 29 -8.84 -13.18 0.18
C PHE A 29 -7.46 -13.10 0.82
N LEU A 30 -7.22 -13.81 1.92
CA LEU A 30 -5.94 -13.78 2.61
C LEU A 30 -4.86 -14.45 1.75
N GLU A 31 -5.20 -15.55 1.09
CA GLU A 31 -4.32 -16.20 0.11
C GLU A 31 -4.06 -15.28 -1.09
N ARG A 32 -5.09 -14.58 -1.57
CA ARG A 32 -4.95 -13.59 -2.63
C ARG A 32 -4.04 -12.42 -2.22
N CYS A 33 -4.12 -11.96 -0.97
CA CYS A 33 -3.22 -10.93 -0.46
C CYS A 33 -1.76 -11.38 -0.45
N GLU A 34 -1.48 -12.63 -0.07
CA GLU A 34 -0.13 -13.17 -0.10
C GLU A 34 0.39 -13.33 -1.53
N TYR A 35 -0.47 -13.74 -2.47
CA TYR A 35 -0.14 -13.75 -3.89
C TYR A 35 0.22 -12.35 -4.41
N LEU A 36 -0.61 -11.34 -4.15
CA LEU A 36 -0.38 -9.96 -4.59
C LEU A 36 0.94 -9.40 -4.04
N LYS A 37 1.26 -9.71 -2.78
CA LYS A 37 2.53 -9.34 -2.17
C LYS A 37 3.71 -10.02 -2.85
N ASN A 38 3.65 -11.32 -3.09
CA ASN A 38 4.79 -12.09 -3.61
C ASN A 38 5.07 -11.81 -5.09
N GLU A 39 4.02 -11.68 -5.89
CA GLU A 39 4.17 -11.43 -7.32
C GLU A 39 4.43 -9.94 -7.63
N PHE A 40 3.68 -9.04 -6.98
CA PHE A 40 3.67 -7.62 -7.36
C PHE A 40 4.29 -6.69 -6.30
N GLY A 41 4.70 -7.19 -5.13
CA GLY A 41 5.14 -6.35 -4.01
C GLY A 41 4.00 -5.60 -3.32
N LEU A 42 2.74 -5.89 -3.67
CA LEU A 42 1.59 -5.13 -3.22
C LEU A 42 1.14 -5.59 -1.83
N ILE A 43 1.43 -4.79 -0.82
CA ILE A 43 1.07 -5.08 0.58
C ILE A 43 -0.33 -4.53 0.86
N ILE A 44 -1.31 -5.44 1.01
CA ILE A 44 -2.67 -5.04 1.37
C ILE A 44 -2.77 -4.73 2.88
N PRO A 45 -3.25 -3.54 3.27
CA PRO A 45 -3.47 -3.18 4.68
C PRO A 45 -4.42 -4.09 5.43
N GLU A 46 -4.14 -4.27 6.73
CA GLU A 46 -4.98 -5.09 7.61
C GLU A 46 -6.42 -4.57 7.72
N VAL A 47 -6.63 -3.25 7.61
CA VAL A 47 -7.98 -2.66 7.61
C VAL A 47 -8.86 -3.25 6.51
N TYR A 48 -8.33 -3.51 5.32
CA TYR A 48 -9.07 -4.16 4.23
C TYR A 48 -9.24 -5.65 4.47
N LYS A 49 -8.16 -6.35 4.86
CA LYS A 49 -8.20 -7.80 5.17
C LYS A 49 -9.26 -8.10 6.21
N THR A 50 -9.22 -7.40 7.34
CA THR A 50 -10.21 -7.54 8.41
C THR A 50 -11.61 -7.16 7.93
N PHE A 51 -11.78 -6.03 7.24
CA PHE A 51 -13.11 -5.58 6.82
C PHE A 51 -13.78 -6.56 5.84
N PHE A 52 -13.12 -6.92 4.73
CA PHE A 52 -13.73 -7.75 3.69
C PHE A 52 -14.02 -9.17 4.18
N THR A 53 -13.10 -9.76 4.97
CA THR A 53 -13.30 -11.11 5.52
C THR A 53 -14.39 -11.15 6.59
N ARG A 54 -14.41 -10.18 7.52
CA ARG A 54 -15.39 -10.13 8.61
C ARG A 54 -16.81 -9.88 8.09
N HIS A 55 -16.96 -8.98 7.12
CA HIS A 55 -18.26 -8.61 6.56
C HIS A 55 -18.67 -9.51 5.39
N LYS A 56 -17.84 -10.49 4.99
CA LYS A 56 -18.08 -11.40 3.87
C LYS A 56 -18.52 -10.64 2.62
N VAL A 57 -17.80 -9.57 2.30
CA VAL A 57 -18.11 -8.72 1.15
C VAL A 57 -18.00 -9.57 -0.12
N ALA A 58 -19.00 -9.48 -0.99
CA ALA A 58 -19.00 -10.23 -2.25
C ALA A 58 -17.86 -9.75 -3.15
N GLU A 59 -17.13 -10.66 -3.80
CA GLU A 59 -16.01 -10.35 -4.71
C GLU A 59 -16.41 -9.42 -5.86
N THR A 60 -17.69 -9.40 -6.24
CA THR A 60 -18.25 -8.48 -7.25
C THR A 60 -18.46 -7.05 -6.75
N ASN A 61 -18.22 -6.77 -5.46
CA ASN A 61 -18.30 -5.42 -4.93
C ASN A 61 -17.20 -4.56 -5.53
N TYR A 62 -17.56 -3.38 -6.05
CA TYR A 62 -16.67 -2.45 -6.72
C TYR A 62 -15.34 -2.16 -5.99
N PHE A 63 -15.35 -2.03 -4.66
CA PHE A 63 -14.13 -1.74 -3.88
C PHE A 63 -13.26 -2.97 -3.60
N TYR A 64 -13.83 -4.15 -3.81
CA TYR A 64 -13.21 -5.42 -3.44
C TYR A 64 -12.77 -6.21 -4.68
N SER A 65 -13.50 -6.07 -5.79
CA SER A 65 -13.19 -6.73 -7.07
C SER A 65 -11.80 -6.41 -7.58
N ILE A 66 -11.31 -5.20 -7.30
CA ILE A 66 -9.99 -4.73 -7.71
C ILE A 66 -8.83 -5.64 -7.29
N PHE A 67 -8.96 -6.34 -6.16
CA PHE A 67 -7.93 -7.28 -5.70
C PHE A 67 -7.93 -8.60 -6.47
N TRP A 68 -8.99 -8.90 -7.22
CA TRP A 68 -9.19 -10.17 -7.93
C TRP A 68 -8.94 -10.08 -9.42
N GLU A 69 -8.86 -8.88 -9.96
CA GLU A 69 -8.58 -8.63 -11.38
C GLU A 69 -7.22 -9.21 -11.79
N GLU A 70 -7.15 -9.76 -13.00
CA GLU A 70 -5.87 -10.14 -13.62
C GLU A 70 -5.17 -8.86 -14.08
N ARG A 71 -4.07 -8.54 -13.42
CA ARG A 71 -3.27 -7.33 -13.66
C ARG A 71 -1.87 -7.70 -14.13
N ARG A 72 -1.33 -6.90 -15.04
CA ARG A 72 0.09 -6.89 -15.43
C ARG A 72 0.89 -6.15 -14.35
N HIS A 73 2.22 -6.33 -14.36
CA HIS A 73 3.09 -5.63 -13.42
C HIS A 73 2.95 -4.09 -13.54
N ASP A 74 2.75 -3.66 -14.77
CA ASP A 74 2.62 -2.29 -15.25
C ASP A 74 1.30 -1.63 -14.76
N ASP A 75 0.30 -2.43 -14.36
CA ASP A 75 -1.04 -1.91 -14.00
C ASP A 75 -1.10 -1.28 -12.59
N TYR A 76 0.03 -1.21 -11.89
CA TYR A 76 0.12 -0.64 -10.54
C TYR A 76 0.99 0.62 -10.48
N GLU A 77 1.42 1.16 -11.61
CA GLU A 77 2.49 2.18 -11.72
C GLU A 77 2.27 3.51 -10.96
N LEU A 78 1.01 3.90 -10.67
CA LEU A 78 0.72 5.22 -10.13
C LEU A 78 0.84 5.30 -8.60
N ILE A 79 1.67 6.23 -8.13
CA ILE A 79 1.73 6.68 -6.73
C ILE A 79 1.44 8.17 -6.62
N PHE A 80 1.11 8.62 -5.41
CA PHE A 80 1.05 10.05 -5.08
C PHE A 80 2.03 10.36 -3.97
N TYR A 81 2.72 11.49 -4.04
CA TYR A 81 3.59 11.94 -2.96
C TYR A 81 2.78 12.57 -1.83
N THR A 82 3.26 12.42 -0.61
CA THR A 82 2.85 13.31 0.49
C THR A 82 3.60 14.64 0.38
N GLU A 83 2.97 15.72 0.85
CA GLU A 83 3.63 17.04 0.90
C GLU A 83 4.97 16.98 1.67
N ASP A 84 5.00 16.23 2.79
CA ASP A 84 6.20 16.04 3.60
C ASP A 84 7.36 15.42 2.81
N PHE A 85 7.05 14.47 1.93
CA PHE A 85 8.06 13.87 1.05
C PHE A 85 8.52 14.85 -0.02
N VAL A 86 7.60 15.55 -0.69
CA VAL A 86 7.98 16.54 -1.72
C VAL A 86 8.85 17.64 -1.13
N ARG A 87 8.50 18.17 0.05
CA ARG A 87 9.32 19.16 0.77
C ARG A 87 10.70 18.63 1.09
N TYR A 88 10.81 17.38 1.49
CA TYR A 88 12.09 16.74 1.74
C TYR A 88 12.93 16.67 0.47
N VAL A 89 12.36 16.18 -0.64
CA VAL A 89 13.05 16.05 -1.93
C VAL A 89 13.55 17.42 -2.41
N ILE A 90 12.71 18.47 -2.35
CA ILE A 90 13.09 19.84 -2.73
C ILE A 90 14.28 20.33 -1.89
N ASN A 91 14.20 20.23 -0.56
CA ASN A 91 15.29 20.66 0.30
C ASN A 91 16.58 19.87 0.04
N ARG A 92 16.46 18.55 -0.18
CA ARG A 92 17.59 17.69 -0.46
C ARG A 92 18.24 18.01 -1.81
N PHE A 93 17.44 18.43 -2.79
CA PHE A 93 17.90 18.84 -4.11
C PHE A 93 18.70 20.14 -4.01
N ASP A 94 18.17 21.14 -3.29
CA ASP A 94 18.87 22.39 -2.99
C ASP A 94 20.18 22.14 -2.22
N GLU A 95 20.19 21.27 -1.21
CA GLU A 95 21.42 20.91 -0.48
C GLU A 95 22.47 20.22 -1.36
N THR A 96 22.03 19.46 -2.37
CA THR A 96 22.91 18.66 -3.23
C THR A 96 23.50 19.49 -4.35
N PHE A 97 22.71 20.37 -4.96
CA PHE A 97 23.10 21.11 -6.17
C PHE A 97 23.33 22.61 -5.92
N GLY A 98 22.81 23.18 -4.83
CA GLY A 98 23.01 24.58 -4.43
C GLY A 98 22.67 25.56 -5.55
N ASP A 99 23.60 26.47 -5.87
CA ASP A 99 23.44 27.46 -6.93
C ASP A 99 23.28 26.85 -8.34
N GLU A 100 23.62 25.57 -8.53
CA GLU A 100 23.46 24.82 -9.78
C GLU A 100 22.14 24.03 -9.84
N ALA A 101 21.26 24.18 -8.84
CA ALA A 101 19.97 23.48 -8.80
C ALA A 101 19.08 23.87 -10.00
N ASP A 102 18.80 22.88 -10.85
CA ASP A 102 17.81 22.98 -11.92
C ASP A 102 16.45 22.51 -11.43
N TYR A 103 15.60 23.46 -11.02
CA TYR A 103 14.26 23.18 -10.52
C TYR A 103 13.28 22.73 -11.62
N GLU A 104 13.58 22.96 -12.91
CA GLU A 104 12.78 22.41 -14.01
C GLU A 104 13.06 20.90 -14.14
N LEU A 105 14.32 20.49 -14.01
CA LEU A 105 14.68 19.07 -13.94
C LEU A 105 14.06 18.39 -12.71
N LEU A 106 14.07 19.05 -11.54
CA LEU A 106 13.42 18.49 -10.36
C LEU A 106 11.91 18.27 -10.57
N GLN A 107 11.24 19.24 -11.21
CA GLN A 107 9.82 19.11 -11.57
C GLN A 107 9.60 17.88 -12.47
N GLU A 108 10.43 17.69 -13.49
CA GLU A 108 10.36 16.52 -14.39
C GLU A 108 10.60 15.19 -13.65
N ILE A 109 11.56 15.15 -12.72
CA ILE A 109 11.83 13.96 -11.88
C ILE A 109 10.62 13.58 -11.04
N LEU A 110 9.97 14.57 -10.40
CA LEU A 110 8.76 14.32 -9.60
C LEU A 110 7.60 13.84 -10.48
N GLU A 111 7.34 14.52 -11.60
CA GLU A 111 6.20 14.19 -12.47
C GLU A 111 6.28 12.78 -13.04
N ASN A 112 7.44 12.38 -13.54
CA ASN A 112 7.62 11.03 -14.08
C ASN A 112 7.72 9.98 -12.98
N GLY A 113 8.32 10.33 -11.84
CA GLY A 113 8.43 9.42 -10.69
C GLY A 113 7.06 8.91 -10.20
N GLU A 114 5.97 9.65 -10.41
CA GLU A 114 4.61 9.22 -10.06
C GLU A 114 4.20 7.93 -10.77
N CYS A 115 4.67 7.69 -11.99
CA CYS A 115 4.33 6.51 -12.81
C CYS A 115 5.46 5.47 -12.88
N GLU A 116 6.65 5.79 -12.36
CA GLU A 116 7.86 4.98 -12.53
C GLU A 116 8.30 4.34 -11.21
N PHE A 117 7.32 4.03 -10.35
CA PHE A 117 7.54 3.34 -9.08
C PHE A 117 7.37 1.82 -9.24
N VAL A 118 8.47 1.09 -9.06
CA VAL A 118 8.50 -0.37 -9.19
C VAL A 118 8.10 -1.01 -7.86
N HIS A 119 6.80 -1.29 -7.67
CA HIS A 119 6.26 -1.84 -6.43
C HIS A 119 6.99 -3.07 -5.88
N ARG A 120 7.29 -4.03 -6.76
CA ARG A 120 7.98 -5.27 -6.40
C ARG A 120 9.35 -5.02 -5.78
N GLU A 121 10.03 -3.99 -6.25
CA GLU A 121 11.37 -3.62 -5.81
C GLU A 121 11.36 -2.49 -4.78
N ASN A 122 10.19 -1.87 -4.56
CA ASN A 122 9.99 -0.73 -3.66
C ASN A 122 10.97 0.41 -3.94
N LYS A 123 11.12 0.78 -5.22
CA LYS A 123 12.09 1.77 -5.70
C LYS A 123 11.57 2.56 -6.91
N PHE A 124 12.11 3.75 -7.13
CA PHE A 124 11.90 4.50 -8.38
C PHE A 124 12.91 4.04 -9.45
N SER A 125 12.45 3.79 -10.67
CA SER A 125 13.30 3.35 -11.77
C SER A 125 12.60 3.51 -13.10
N ALA A 126 13.27 4.15 -14.07
CA ALA A 126 12.77 4.32 -15.43
C ALA A 126 13.89 4.04 -16.45
N ASP A 127 13.53 3.53 -17.62
CA ASP A 127 14.49 3.32 -18.73
C ASP A 127 14.77 4.60 -19.51
N HIS A 128 13.88 5.59 -19.42
CA HIS A 128 13.89 6.79 -20.26
C HIS A 128 14.41 8.04 -19.54
N MET A 129 14.61 7.99 -18.22
CA MET A 129 15.18 9.08 -17.42
C MET A 129 15.87 8.58 -16.16
N ASP A 130 16.73 9.42 -15.57
CA ASP A 130 17.42 9.11 -14.33
C ASP A 130 16.57 9.52 -13.11
N LEU A 131 16.00 8.53 -12.42
CA LEU A 131 15.26 8.72 -11.16
C LEU A 131 16.10 8.41 -9.91
N SER A 132 17.42 8.22 -10.05
CA SER A 132 18.28 7.81 -8.93
C SER A 132 18.30 8.81 -7.78
N PHE A 133 18.18 10.11 -8.07
CA PHE A 133 18.05 11.14 -7.04
C PHE A 133 16.79 10.96 -6.18
N LEU A 134 15.64 10.73 -6.84
CA LEU A 134 14.37 10.51 -6.16
C LEU A 134 14.37 9.19 -5.37
N ASP A 135 14.92 8.11 -5.93
CA ASP A 135 15.07 6.85 -5.20
C ASP A 135 15.99 6.98 -3.99
N ALA A 136 17.10 7.72 -4.12
CA ALA A 136 17.99 8.01 -3.00
C ALA A 136 17.26 8.79 -1.89
N CYS A 137 16.45 9.79 -2.23
CA CYS A 137 15.64 10.52 -1.25
C CYS A 137 14.66 9.59 -0.52
N TYR A 138 14.01 8.69 -1.25
CA TYR A 138 13.11 7.70 -0.65
C TYR A 138 13.85 6.71 0.25
N GLU A 139 15.05 6.27 -0.16
CA GLU A 139 15.92 5.40 0.64
C GLU A 139 16.45 6.08 1.91
N GLU A 140 16.87 7.33 1.84
CA GLU A 140 17.33 8.12 2.99
C GLU A 140 16.24 8.24 4.08
N ARG A 141 14.97 8.28 3.66
CA ARG A 141 13.80 8.25 4.57
C ARG A 141 13.40 6.84 5.02
N GLY A 142 14.20 5.83 4.68
CA GLY A 142 14.00 4.44 5.06
C GLY A 142 12.94 3.71 4.23
N ARG A 143 12.67 4.18 3.01
CA ARG A 143 11.60 3.68 2.12
C ARG A 143 10.26 3.63 2.86
N ASN A 144 9.95 4.74 3.53
CA ASN A 144 8.80 4.85 4.43
C ASN A 144 7.50 4.92 3.63
N GLN A 145 6.60 3.97 3.85
CA GLN A 145 5.30 3.91 3.17
C GLN A 145 4.34 5.06 3.54
N GLU A 146 4.70 5.91 4.49
CA GLU A 146 3.95 7.14 4.77
C GLU A 146 4.38 8.30 3.84
N ASP A 147 5.51 8.19 3.14
CA ASP A 147 5.97 9.24 2.22
C ASP A 147 5.25 9.19 0.87
N LEU A 148 4.81 7.99 0.48
CA LEU A 148 4.12 7.70 -0.78
C LEU A 148 2.73 7.13 -0.48
N MET A 149 1.70 7.63 -1.14
CA MET A 149 0.38 7.00 -1.22
C MET A 149 0.38 6.02 -2.40
N ILE A 150 0.60 4.75 -2.11
CA ILE A 150 0.39 3.65 -3.04
C ILE A 150 -1.10 3.43 -3.17
N VAL A 151 -1.59 3.36 -4.39
CA VAL A 151 -3.02 3.26 -4.69
C VAL A 151 -3.35 2.14 -5.66
N LEU A 152 -4.63 1.78 -5.74
CA LEU A 152 -5.19 0.96 -6.80
C LEU A 152 -6.29 1.74 -7.52
N GLU A 153 -6.20 1.87 -8.84
CA GLU A 153 -7.22 2.55 -9.64
C GLU A 153 -8.51 1.73 -9.72
N LEU A 154 -9.59 2.27 -9.15
CA LEU A 154 -10.93 1.69 -9.19
C LEU A 154 -11.70 2.07 -10.46
N SER A 155 -11.55 3.32 -10.91
CA SER A 155 -12.05 3.78 -12.20
C SER A 155 -11.38 5.09 -12.58
N SER A 156 -11.04 5.28 -13.85
CA SER A 156 -10.61 6.55 -14.42
C SER A 156 -11.40 6.90 -15.68
N ASP A 157 -11.58 8.19 -15.92
CA ASP A 157 -12.06 8.76 -17.17
C ASP A 157 -11.29 10.05 -17.50
N CYS A 158 -11.65 10.72 -18.59
CA CYS A 158 -11.00 11.96 -19.01
C CYS A 158 -11.16 13.14 -18.02
N GLY A 159 -11.94 12.98 -16.95
CA GLY A 159 -12.16 13.99 -15.91
C GLY A 159 -11.43 13.70 -14.60
N GLY A 160 -11.00 12.45 -14.37
CA GLY A 160 -10.28 12.05 -13.17
C GLY A 160 -10.39 10.56 -12.87
N GLY A 161 -9.89 10.16 -11.70
CA GLY A 161 -9.92 8.79 -11.22
C GLY A 161 -10.31 8.67 -9.75
N GLU A 162 -10.89 7.51 -9.42
CA GLU A 162 -11.13 7.06 -8.05
C GLU A 162 -10.12 5.95 -7.71
N TYR A 163 -9.46 6.11 -6.56
CA TYR A 163 -8.33 5.28 -6.16
C TYR A 163 -8.53 4.72 -4.76
N LEU A 164 -8.22 3.44 -4.58
CA LEU A 164 -8.17 2.78 -3.28
C LEU A 164 -6.78 2.98 -2.67
N ILE A 165 -6.70 3.49 -1.44
CA ILE A 165 -5.43 3.87 -0.83
C ILE A 165 -4.90 2.71 0.03
N LEU A 166 -3.68 2.26 -0.26
CA LEU A 166 -3.00 1.14 0.41
C LEU A 166 -1.94 1.57 1.42
N THR A 167 -1.43 2.79 1.36
CA THR A 167 -0.42 3.28 2.32
C THR A 167 -0.79 4.66 2.88
N SER A 168 0.10 5.31 3.61
CA SER A 168 -0.15 6.55 4.39
C SER A 168 -1.15 6.43 5.56
N ASP A 169 -1.46 7.56 6.18
CA ASP A 169 -2.52 7.73 7.19
C ASP A 169 -3.93 7.53 6.60
N LYS A 170 -4.05 7.43 5.26
CA LYS A 170 -5.30 7.19 4.53
C LYS A 170 -5.55 5.73 4.13
N LYS A 171 -4.81 4.77 4.67
CA LYS A 171 -5.13 3.32 4.53
C LYS A 171 -6.60 3.07 4.88
N GLY A 172 -7.33 2.35 4.02
CA GLY A 172 -8.76 2.06 4.24
C GLY A 172 -9.72 3.05 3.59
N TYR A 173 -9.21 4.13 3.00
CA TYR A 173 -9.99 5.14 2.28
C TYR A 173 -9.88 4.94 0.76
N SER A 174 -10.90 5.43 0.06
CA SER A 174 -10.81 5.79 -1.35
C SER A 174 -10.61 7.31 -1.47
N GLY A 175 -9.85 7.75 -2.46
CA GLY A 175 -9.70 9.16 -2.81
C GLY A 175 -9.98 9.41 -4.29
N GLY A 176 -10.20 10.67 -4.65
CA GLY A 176 -10.35 11.12 -6.03
C GLY A 176 -9.21 12.03 -6.44
N CYS A 177 -8.75 11.89 -7.68
CA CYS A 177 -7.86 12.82 -8.36
C CYS A 177 -8.55 13.29 -9.64
N TYR A 178 -8.59 14.60 -9.89
CA TYR A 178 -9.23 15.18 -11.06
C TYR A 178 -8.21 15.92 -11.93
N HIS A 179 -8.55 16.20 -13.19
CA HIS A 179 -7.65 16.96 -14.06
C HIS A 179 -7.25 18.31 -13.44
N GLY A 180 -5.94 18.57 -13.35
CA GLY A 180 -5.37 19.78 -12.75
C GLY A 180 -5.44 19.84 -11.23
N MET A 181 -5.64 18.68 -10.59
CA MET A 181 -5.66 18.56 -9.14
C MET A 181 -4.25 18.40 -8.58
N ASP A 182 -3.53 19.50 -8.57
CA ASP A 182 -2.16 19.60 -8.07
C ASP A 182 -2.11 20.55 -6.88
N ASP A 183 -1.18 20.31 -5.98
CA ASP A 183 -0.76 21.27 -4.97
C ASP A 183 0.61 21.82 -5.33
N LYS A 184 1.05 22.86 -4.63
CA LYS A 184 2.30 23.54 -4.95
C LYS A 184 3.10 23.94 -3.72
N ILE A 185 4.41 23.83 -3.85
CA ILE A 185 5.38 24.30 -2.87
C ILE A 185 6.20 25.42 -3.50
N GLU A 186 6.19 26.59 -2.86
CA GLU A 186 7.09 27.68 -3.20
C GLU A 186 8.42 27.48 -2.47
N HIS A 187 9.53 27.47 -3.21
CA HIS A 187 10.88 27.30 -2.68
C HIS A 187 11.85 28.22 -3.42
N GLN A 188 12.48 29.16 -2.70
CA GLN A 188 13.49 30.10 -3.25
C GLN A 188 13.08 30.86 -4.54
N GLY A 189 11.78 31.13 -4.71
CA GLY A 189 11.26 31.81 -5.91
C GLY A 189 10.88 30.88 -7.07
N HIS A 190 11.05 29.58 -6.90
CA HIS A 190 10.54 28.53 -7.79
C HIS A 190 9.25 27.94 -7.23
N THR A 191 8.34 27.55 -8.12
CA THR A 191 7.10 26.84 -7.78
C THR A 191 7.21 25.42 -8.26
N ILE A 192 7.14 24.45 -7.34
CA ILE A 192 7.11 23.02 -7.64
C ILE A 192 5.67 22.52 -7.46
N TYR A 193 5.17 21.79 -8.45
CA TYR A 193 3.84 21.20 -8.45
C TYR A 193 3.93 19.69 -8.23
N TYR A 194 2.93 19.13 -7.56
CA TYR A 194 2.80 17.68 -7.42
C TYR A 194 1.31 17.31 -7.35
N ARG A 195 0.97 16.14 -7.90
CA ARG A 195 -0.41 15.70 -7.94
C ARG A 195 -0.88 15.32 -6.55
N ILE A 196 -2.13 15.67 -6.22
CA ILE A 196 -2.73 15.30 -4.95
C ILE A 196 -3.95 14.40 -5.13
N LEU A 197 -4.15 13.53 -4.15
CA LEU A 197 -5.38 12.78 -3.96
C LEU A 197 -6.19 13.45 -2.86
N ASN A 198 -7.51 13.61 -3.01
CA ASN A 198 -8.36 14.19 -1.97
C ASN A 198 -9.75 13.53 -1.98
N HIS A 199 -10.76 14.21 -1.42
CA HIS A 199 -12.15 13.75 -1.34
C HIS A 199 -12.29 12.39 -0.66
N TYR A 200 -11.47 12.18 0.38
CA TYR A 200 -11.37 10.88 1.03
C TYR A 200 -12.70 10.40 1.60
N ARG A 201 -13.00 9.13 1.34
CA ARG A 201 -14.15 8.43 1.91
C ARG A 201 -13.70 7.08 2.45
N LEU A 202 -14.12 6.76 3.66
CA LEU A 202 -13.82 5.46 4.24
C LEU A 202 -14.56 4.37 3.45
N VAL A 203 -13.84 3.33 3.04
CA VAL A 203 -14.39 2.28 2.18
C VAL A 203 -15.50 1.51 2.89
N SER A 204 -15.37 1.30 4.21
CA SER A 204 -16.42 0.68 5.01
C SER A 204 -17.72 1.47 4.97
N ASP A 205 -17.65 2.80 5.00
CA ASP A 205 -18.85 3.65 4.97
C ASP A 205 -19.55 3.56 3.62
N ARG A 206 -18.79 3.49 2.51
CA ARG A 206 -19.38 3.36 1.17
C ARG A 206 -20.07 2.02 0.94
N ILE A 207 -19.60 0.96 1.61
CA ILE A 207 -20.16 -0.39 1.48
C ILE A 207 -21.33 -0.58 2.44
N LEU A 208 -21.19 -0.18 3.71
CA LEU A 208 -22.20 -0.42 4.74
C LEU A 208 -23.40 0.55 4.66
N ASN A 209 -23.21 1.80 4.22
CA ASN A 209 -24.32 2.76 4.09
C ASN A 209 -25.11 2.60 2.78
N LYS A 210 -24.78 1.60 1.95
CA LYS A 210 -25.55 1.22 0.76
C LYS A 210 -26.43 -0.02 0.97
N ILE A 211 -26.56 -0.49 2.22
CA ILE A 211 -27.45 -1.58 2.65
C ILE A 211 -28.66 -1.01 3.36
#